data_AF-A0A7S1GQR2-F1
#
_entry.id   AF-A0A7S1GQR2-F1
#
_cell.length_a   1.000
_cell.length_b   1.000
_cell.length_c   1.000
_cell.angle_alpha   90.00
_cell.angle_beta   90.00
_cell.angle_gamma   90.00
#
_symmetry.space_group_name_H-M   'P 1'
#
loop_
_entity.id
_entity.type
_entity.pdbx_description
1 polymer ?
#
loop_
_entity_poly.entity_id
_entity_poly.type
_entity_poly.pdbx_seq_one_letter_code
_entity_poly.pdbx_strand_id
1 'polypeptide(L)'
;SPRNKILATSLLVEAFLYEEQTRRGVSIKHWQEFEDVADHCTVCHKCASPCPVKIDFGDVTMNMRNLLRKMGQKSFRPGNAAAMFMLNATNPETIKLARSAMVGIGFKAQRLAVDLFKPAGRKQTGAPPATVGTAPVKEQVIHFINKKLPGGLPKKTARALLDIEDKNYVPIIRPPEKTSADTEAVFYFPGCGSERLFSQVGLATQAMLWHAGVQTVL
;
A
#
# COMPACT_ATOMS: atom_id res chain seq x y z
N SER A 1 4.97 8.60 -17.58
CA SER A 1 4.56 7.37 -18.28
C SER A 1 5.48 6.22 -17.89
N PRO A 2 5.08 4.94 -18.06
CA PRO A 2 5.97 3.79 -17.82
C PRO A 2 7.29 3.87 -18.62
N ARG A 3 7.22 4.29 -19.89
CA ARG A 3 8.40 4.52 -20.74
C ARG A 3 9.40 5.49 -20.10
N ASN A 4 8.94 6.67 -19.65
CA ASN A 4 9.83 7.67 -19.08
C ASN A 4 10.49 7.18 -17.79
N LYS A 5 9.79 6.36 -17.00
CA LYS A 5 10.36 5.76 -15.79
C LYS A 5 11.47 4.76 -16.11
N ILE A 6 11.27 3.89 -17.11
CA ILE A 6 12.30 2.96 -17.58
C ILE A 6 13.54 3.74 -18.03
N LEU A 7 13.37 4.75 -18.89
CA LEU A 7 14.47 5.58 -19.38
C LEU A 7 15.19 6.31 -18.24
N ALA A 8 14.44 6.90 -17.31
CA ALA A 8 15.01 7.59 -16.16
C ALA A 8 15.82 6.63 -15.27
N THR A 9 15.32 5.42 -15.02
CA THR A 9 16.05 4.40 -14.26
C THR A 9 17.34 3.99 -14.96
N SER A 10 17.33 3.76 -16.28
CA SER A 10 18.55 3.45 -17.03
C SER A 10 19.59 4.57 -16.93
N LEU A 11 19.18 5.82 -17.15
CA LEU A 11 20.07 6.98 -17.05
C LEU A 11 20.66 7.16 -15.64
N LEU A 12 19.85 6.93 -14.60
CA LEU A 12 20.32 7.00 -13.21
C LEU A 12 21.30 5.87 -12.88
N VAL A 13 21.06 4.65 -13.39
CA VAL A 13 22.00 3.53 -13.22
C VAL A 13 23.33 3.84 -13.92
N GLU A 14 23.30 4.38 -15.13
CA GLU A 14 24.52 4.81 -15.84
C GLU A 14 25.27 5.90 -15.05
N ALA A 15 24.56 6.90 -14.51
CA ALA A 15 25.14 7.93 -13.67
C ALA A 15 25.79 7.33 -12.39
N PHE A 16 25.14 6.38 -11.73
CA PHE A 16 25.69 5.69 -10.56
C PHE A 16 26.98 4.93 -10.92
N LEU A 17 26.96 4.19 -12.03
CA LEU A 17 28.13 3.43 -12.48
C LEU A 17 29.31 4.35 -12.82
N TYR A 18 29.04 5.49 -13.46
CA TYR A 18 30.05 6.49 -13.75
C TYR A 18 30.64 7.10 -12.48
N GLU A 19 29.79 7.50 -11.51
CA GLU A 19 30.25 8.10 -10.25
C GLU A 19 31.08 7.13 -9.40
N GLU A 20 30.66 5.86 -9.32
CA GLU A 20 31.40 4.82 -8.60
C GLU A 20 32.78 4.55 -9.22
N GLN A 21 32.89 4.57 -10.55
CA GLN A 21 34.19 4.46 -11.23
C GLN A 21 35.15 5.60 -10.87
N THR A 22 34.63 6.79 -10.58
CA THR A 22 35.45 7.95 -10.17
C THR A 22 35.91 7.91 -8.70
N ARG A 23 35.52 6.89 -7.92
CA ARG A 23 35.84 6.70 -6.48
C ARG A 23 35.42 7.86 -5.56
N ARG A 24 34.50 8.72 -6.01
CA ARG A 24 33.95 9.83 -5.20
C ARG A 24 32.66 9.44 -4.45
N GLY A 25 32.13 8.26 -4.73
CA GLY A 25 30.82 7.81 -4.26
C GLY A 25 29.66 8.43 -5.04
N VAL A 26 28.48 7.84 -4.95
CA VAL A 26 27.26 8.35 -5.61
C VAL A 26 26.72 9.60 -4.92
N SER A 27 26.35 10.60 -5.72
CA SER A 27 25.75 11.84 -5.26
C SER A 27 24.41 11.63 -4.53
N ILE A 28 24.21 12.32 -3.41
CA ILE A 28 22.93 12.35 -2.67
C ILE A 28 21.77 12.79 -3.59
N LYS A 29 22.04 13.71 -4.51
CA LYS A 29 21.03 14.17 -5.48
C LYS A 29 20.58 13.02 -6.38
N HIS A 30 21.51 12.20 -6.88
CA HIS A 30 21.17 11.05 -7.70
C HIS A 30 20.39 9.98 -6.91
N TRP A 31 20.69 9.81 -5.62
CA TRP A 31 19.86 8.98 -4.73
C TRP A 31 18.43 9.51 -4.57
N GLN A 32 18.26 10.82 -4.43
CA GLN A 32 16.94 11.46 -4.32
C GLN A 32 16.12 11.31 -5.60
N GLU A 33 16.73 11.49 -6.77
CA GLU A 33 16.05 11.27 -8.07
C GLU A 33 15.66 9.79 -8.24
N PHE A 34 16.53 8.87 -7.82
CA PHE A 34 16.26 7.43 -7.85
C PHE A 34 15.10 7.05 -6.92
N GLU A 35 15.04 7.64 -5.72
CA GLU A 35 13.89 7.50 -4.82
C GLU A 35 12.61 8.07 -5.43
N ASP A 36 12.66 9.24 -6.05
CA ASP A 36 11.48 9.87 -6.64
C ASP A 36 10.86 9.02 -7.75
N VAL A 37 11.68 8.47 -8.64
CA VAL A 37 11.22 7.55 -9.69
C VAL A 37 10.57 6.30 -9.09
N ALA A 38 11.17 5.73 -8.05
CA ALA A 38 10.66 4.54 -7.38
C ALA A 38 9.32 4.80 -6.66
N ASP A 39 9.13 5.97 -6.07
CA ASP A 39 7.90 6.32 -5.32
C ASP A 39 6.70 6.61 -6.21
N HIS A 40 6.91 7.02 -7.46
CA HIS A 40 5.82 7.25 -8.41
C HIS A 40 5.23 5.97 -9.02
N CYS A 41 5.73 4.79 -8.69
CA CYS A 41 5.21 3.51 -9.18
C CYS A 41 4.30 2.84 -8.14
N THR A 42 3.08 2.48 -8.55
CA THR A 42 2.10 1.78 -7.71
C THR A 42 2.26 0.26 -7.73
N VAL A 43 3.23 -0.29 -8.46
CA VAL A 43 3.50 -1.73 -8.58
C VAL A 43 2.26 -2.50 -9.06
N CYS A 44 1.58 -1.96 -10.08
CA CYS A 44 0.36 -2.57 -10.63
C CYS A 44 0.61 -3.54 -11.78
N HIS A 45 1.86 -3.69 -12.24
CA HIS A 45 2.30 -4.56 -13.34
C HIS A 45 1.64 -4.33 -14.72
N LYS A 46 0.68 -3.39 -14.83
CA LYS A 46 0.01 -3.04 -16.10
C LYS A 46 0.95 -2.45 -17.16
N CYS A 47 2.16 -2.06 -16.78
CA CYS A 47 3.19 -1.61 -17.70
C CYS A 47 3.82 -2.75 -18.53
N ALA A 48 3.76 -3.99 -18.04
CA ALA A 48 4.42 -5.12 -18.70
C ALA A 48 3.74 -5.51 -20.02
N SER A 49 2.40 -5.65 -20.01
CA SER A 49 1.61 -6.08 -21.18
C SER A 49 1.78 -5.19 -22.43
N PRO A 50 1.71 -3.85 -22.36
CA PRO A 50 1.89 -2.99 -23.53
C PRO A 50 3.36 -2.77 -23.94
N CYS A 51 4.33 -3.30 -23.21
CA CYS A 51 5.76 -3.08 -23.49
C CYS A 51 6.25 -4.03 -24.59
N PRO A 52 6.78 -3.54 -25.73
CA PRO A 52 7.24 -4.40 -26.83
C PRO A 52 8.41 -5.31 -26.45
N VAL A 53 9.18 -4.93 -25.43
CA VAL A 53 10.34 -5.67 -24.91
C VAL A 53 10.06 -6.33 -23.55
N LYS A 54 8.79 -6.39 -23.12
CA LYS A 54 8.32 -7.09 -21.91
C LYS A 54 9.00 -6.67 -20.60
N ILE A 55 9.35 -5.39 -20.46
CA ILE A 55 9.89 -4.87 -19.20
C ILE A 55 8.76 -4.67 -18.20
N ASP A 56 8.83 -5.36 -17.05
CA ASP A 56 7.98 -5.09 -15.92
C ASP A 56 8.60 -4.04 -14.98
N PHE A 57 8.15 -2.79 -15.12
CA PHE A 57 8.62 -1.72 -14.26
C PHE A 57 8.18 -1.87 -12.79
N GLY A 58 7.16 -2.68 -12.50
CA GLY A 58 6.77 -3.05 -11.14
C GLY A 58 7.91 -3.78 -10.42
N ASP A 59 8.49 -4.79 -11.07
CA ASP A 59 9.62 -5.56 -10.54
C ASP A 59 10.88 -4.69 -10.41
N VAL A 60 11.16 -3.87 -11.43
CA VAL A 60 12.26 -2.89 -11.38
C VAL A 60 12.10 -1.97 -10.17
N THR A 61 10.90 -1.40 -9.96
CA THR A 61 10.61 -0.54 -8.80
C THR A 61 10.84 -1.26 -7.47
N MET A 62 10.42 -2.52 -7.35
CA MET A 62 10.64 -3.30 -6.12
C MET A 62 12.13 -3.44 -5.82
N ASN A 63 12.95 -3.72 -6.82
CA ASN A 63 14.40 -3.78 -6.70
C ASN A 63 15.01 -2.42 -6.33
N MET A 64 14.56 -1.33 -6.98
CA MET A 64 14.97 0.03 -6.65
C MET A 64 14.69 0.36 -5.17
N ARG A 65 13.47 0.09 -4.70
CA ARG A 65 13.07 0.34 -3.29
C ARG A 65 13.87 -0.51 -2.31
N ASN A 66 14.19 -1.75 -2.66
CA ASN A 66 15.00 -2.62 -1.82
C ASN A 66 16.45 -2.13 -1.74
N LEU A 67 17.02 -1.65 -2.84
CA LEU A 67 18.35 -1.04 -2.88
C LEU A 67 18.41 0.20 -1.98
N LEU A 68 17.47 1.14 -2.15
CA LEU A 68 17.36 2.35 -1.32
C LEU A 68 17.31 2.02 0.17
N ARG A 69 16.52 1.00 0.54
CA ARG A 69 16.41 0.54 1.93
C ARG A 69 17.72 -0.05 2.45
N LYS A 70 18.37 -0.93 1.68
CA LYS A 70 19.63 -1.59 2.07
C LYS A 70 20.79 -0.60 2.20
N MET A 71 20.82 0.41 1.34
CA MET A 71 21.85 1.46 1.33
C MET A 71 21.57 2.59 2.33
N GLY A 72 20.40 2.60 2.99
CA GLY A 72 20.02 3.66 3.94
C GLY A 72 19.73 5.02 3.28
N GLN A 73 19.44 5.03 1.97
CA GLN A 73 19.26 6.26 1.17
C GLN A 73 17.79 6.67 1.01
N LYS A 74 16.92 6.19 1.90
CA LYS A 74 15.48 6.49 1.85
C LYS A 74 15.17 7.73 2.66
N SER A 75 14.48 8.70 2.06
CA SER A 75 14.05 9.90 2.74
C SER A 75 12.94 9.61 3.75
N PHE A 76 12.94 10.35 4.86
CA PHE A 76 11.88 10.26 5.84
C PHE A 76 10.60 10.91 5.32
N ARG A 77 9.52 10.13 5.18
CA ARG A 77 8.20 10.60 4.77
C ARG A 77 7.17 10.27 5.86
N PRO A 78 6.57 11.26 6.54
CA PRO A 78 5.73 11.02 7.71
C PRO A 78 4.47 10.20 7.38
N GLY A 79 3.87 10.41 6.21
CA GLY A 79 2.71 9.62 5.76
C GLY A 79 3.06 8.14 5.56
N ASN A 80 4.23 7.85 4.99
CA ASN A 80 4.71 6.47 4.83
C ASN A 80 5.03 5.85 6.19
N ALA A 81 5.69 6.60 7.10
CA ALA A 81 5.97 6.12 8.45
C ALA A 81 4.69 5.76 9.23
N ALA A 82 3.67 6.61 9.16
CA ALA A 82 2.37 6.34 9.79
C ALA A 82 1.65 5.13 9.17
N ALA A 83 1.69 4.99 7.84
CA ALA A 83 1.12 3.84 7.15
C ALA A 83 1.85 2.54 7.55
N MET A 84 3.18 2.55 7.60
CA MET A 84 3.99 1.40 8.02
C MET A 84 3.78 1.07 9.49
N PHE A 85 3.61 2.06 10.37
CA PHE A 85 3.25 1.84 11.77
C PHE A 85 1.92 1.07 11.87
N MET A 86 0.89 1.50 11.13
CA MET A 86 -0.41 0.82 11.11
C MET A 86 -0.35 -0.61 10.55
N LEU A 87 0.45 -0.81 9.50
CA LEU A 87 0.61 -2.13 8.88
C LEU A 87 1.42 -3.09 9.75
N ASN A 88 2.44 -2.59 10.45
CA ASN A 88 3.32 -3.40 11.31
C ASN A 88 2.80 -3.58 12.74
N ALA A 89 1.77 -2.83 13.16
CA ALA A 89 1.18 -2.99 14.49
C ALA A 89 0.57 -4.41 14.65
N THR A 90 0.93 -5.10 15.73
CA THR A 90 0.46 -6.47 16.03
C THR A 90 -0.56 -6.52 17.17
N ASN A 91 -0.55 -5.54 18.08
CA ASN A 91 -1.47 -5.49 19.22
C ASN A 91 -2.90 -5.09 18.75
N PRO A 92 -3.94 -5.89 19.05
CA PRO A 92 -5.33 -5.57 18.72
C PRO A 92 -5.80 -4.17 19.15
N GLU A 93 -5.44 -3.72 20.36
CA GLU A 93 -5.85 -2.41 20.88
C GLU A 93 -5.23 -1.27 20.08
N THR A 94 -3.94 -1.38 19.77
CA THR A 94 -3.22 -0.41 18.93
C THR A 94 -3.82 -0.33 17.54
N ILE A 95 -4.16 -1.48 16.94
CA ILE A 95 -4.78 -1.55 15.61
C ILE A 95 -6.18 -0.92 15.64
N LYS A 96 -6.97 -1.19 16.67
CA LYS A 96 -8.32 -0.64 16.84
C LYS A 96 -8.29 0.88 16.99
N LEU A 97 -7.35 1.40 17.80
CA LEU A 97 -7.13 2.84 17.97
C LEU A 97 -6.66 3.50 16.68
N ALA A 98 -5.65 2.93 16.03
CA ALA A 98 -5.13 3.47 14.78
C ALA A 98 -6.20 3.45 13.66
N ARG A 99 -6.99 2.39 13.57
CA ARG A 99 -8.12 2.29 12.62
C ARG A 99 -9.21 3.32 12.93
N SER A 100 -9.60 3.49 14.19
CA SER A 100 -10.64 4.46 14.56
C SER A 100 -10.20 5.89 14.26
N ALA A 101 -8.95 6.23 14.57
CA ALA A 101 -8.37 7.53 14.25
C ALA A 101 -8.26 7.75 12.73
N MET A 102 -7.61 6.86 11.99
CA MET A 102 -7.34 7.04 10.56
C MET A 102 -8.60 6.88 9.69
N VAL A 103 -9.31 5.76 9.84
CA VAL A 103 -10.44 5.41 8.98
C VAL A 103 -11.75 5.98 9.54
N GLY A 104 -11.95 5.91 10.85
CA GLY A 104 -13.17 6.38 11.49
C GLY A 104 -13.32 7.90 11.43
N ILE A 105 -12.27 8.62 11.81
CA ILE A 105 -12.26 10.09 11.90
C ILE A 105 -11.58 10.70 10.65
N GLY A 106 -10.34 10.30 10.34
CA GLY A 106 -9.54 10.90 9.27
C GLY A 106 -10.23 10.84 7.90
N PHE A 107 -10.73 9.68 7.48
CA PHE A 107 -11.41 9.55 6.18
C PHE A 107 -12.75 10.30 6.14
N LYS A 108 -13.44 10.47 7.28
CA LYS A 108 -14.66 11.30 7.33
C LYS A 108 -14.32 12.78 7.21
N ALA A 109 -13.34 13.25 7.97
CA ALA A 109 -12.87 14.63 7.93
C ALA A 109 -12.35 14.99 6.53
N GLN A 110 -11.57 14.11 5.91
CA GLN A 110 -11.07 14.30 4.56
C GLN A 110 -12.20 14.38 3.53
N ARG A 111 -13.21 13.51 3.61
CA ARG A 111 -14.36 13.56 2.71
C ARG A 111 -15.15 14.86 2.85
N LEU A 112 -15.36 15.33 4.08
CA LEU A 112 -16.01 16.61 4.35
C LEU A 112 -15.19 17.78 3.76
N ALA A 113 -13.88 17.77 3.94
CA ALA A 113 -12.99 18.78 3.35
C ALA A 113 -13.04 18.74 1.82
N VAL A 114 -13.01 17.55 1.20
CA VAL A 114 -13.19 17.41 -0.25
C VAL A 114 -14.52 18.02 -0.66
N ASP A 115 -15.63 17.70 0.01
CA ASP A 115 -16.95 18.22 -0.35
C ASP A 115 -17.04 19.74 -0.25
N LEU A 116 -16.39 20.34 0.75
CA LEU A 116 -16.33 21.79 0.93
C LEU A 116 -15.47 22.49 -0.14
N PHE A 117 -14.31 21.92 -0.49
CA PHE A 117 -13.31 22.58 -1.34
C PHE A 117 -13.28 22.08 -2.79
N LYS A 118 -14.09 21.07 -3.15
CA LYS A 118 -14.24 20.55 -4.51
C LYS A 118 -14.48 21.63 -5.58
N PRO A 119 -15.35 22.64 -5.39
CA PRO A 119 -15.56 23.64 -6.43
C PRO A 119 -14.32 24.51 -6.68
N ALA A 120 -13.53 24.79 -5.64
CA ALA A 120 -12.27 25.53 -5.76
C ALA A 120 -11.14 24.71 -6.40
N GLY A 121 -11.10 23.38 -6.17
CA GLY A 121 -10.06 22.48 -6.69
C GLY A 121 -10.24 22.00 -8.15
N ARG A 122 -11.44 22.17 -8.74
CA ARG A 122 -11.77 21.62 -10.08
C ARG A 122 -10.82 22.08 -11.19
N LYS A 123 -10.44 23.36 -11.21
CA LYS A 123 -9.56 23.92 -12.24
C LYS A 123 -8.17 23.27 -12.23
N GLN A 124 -7.63 22.96 -11.06
CA GLN A 124 -6.30 22.33 -10.93
C GLN A 124 -6.32 20.84 -11.29
N THR A 125 -7.45 20.14 -11.08
CA THR A 125 -7.56 18.72 -11.44
C THR A 125 -7.71 18.45 -12.94
N GLY A 126 -8.02 19.47 -13.75
CA GLY A 126 -8.22 19.32 -15.20
C GLY A 126 -6.92 19.10 -15.99
N ALA A 127 -5.82 19.68 -15.54
CA ALA A 127 -4.50 19.54 -16.14
C ALA A 127 -3.43 19.55 -15.03
N PRO A 128 -3.22 18.43 -14.33
CA PRO A 128 -2.21 18.37 -13.29
C PRO A 128 -0.82 18.57 -13.89
N PRO A 129 0.06 19.37 -13.25
CA PRO A 129 1.44 19.53 -13.69
C PRO A 129 2.21 18.21 -13.55
N ALA A 130 3.40 18.15 -14.15
CA ALA A 130 4.30 17.02 -13.95
C ALA A 130 4.62 16.86 -12.45
N THR A 131 4.47 15.64 -11.95
CA THR A 131 4.81 15.28 -10.57
C THR A 131 6.30 14.95 -10.52
N VAL A 132 7.11 15.91 -10.08
CA VAL A 132 8.56 15.79 -9.94
C VAL A 132 8.95 16.29 -8.56
N GLY A 133 9.60 15.43 -7.78
CA GLY A 133 10.03 15.75 -6.42
C GLY A 133 8.88 16.09 -5.45
N THR A 134 9.22 16.77 -4.36
CA THR A 134 8.26 17.16 -3.32
C THR A 134 7.45 18.38 -3.73
N ALA A 135 6.13 18.19 -3.87
CA ALA A 135 5.22 19.31 -4.13
C ALA A 135 5.26 20.35 -2.99
N PRO A 136 5.11 21.66 -3.28
CA PRO A 136 4.92 22.68 -2.26
C PRO A 136 3.77 22.34 -1.29
N VAL A 137 3.86 22.80 -0.04
CA VAL A 137 2.88 22.46 1.02
C VAL A 137 1.44 22.77 0.59
N LYS A 138 1.22 23.90 -0.09
CA LYS A 138 -0.11 24.27 -0.62
C LYS A 138 -0.66 23.23 -1.60
N GLU A 139 0.19 22.74 -2.50
CA GLU A 139 -0.19 21.71 -3.47
C GLU A 139 -0.44 20.36 -2.80
N GLN A 140 0.34 19.99 -1.78
CA GLN A 140 0.09 18.76 -1.01
C GLN A 140 -1.29 18.78 -0.34
N VAL A 141 -1.68 19.91 0.26
CA VAL A 141 -3.01 20.10 0.85
C VAL A 141 -4.08 19.98 -0.22
N ILE A 142 -3.90 20.61 -1.37
CA ILE A 142 -4.84 20.55 -2.49
C ILE A 142 -4.98 19.13 -3.04
N HIS A 143 -3.87 18.40 -3.23
CA HIS A 143 -3.89 17.01 -3.65
C HIS A 143 -4.64 16.12 -2.67
N PHE A 144 -4.50 16.37 -1.37
CA PHE A 144 -5.19 15.64 -0.33
C PHE A 144 -6.72 15.85 -0.37
N ILE A 145 -7.20 17.04 -0.75
CA ILE A 145 -8.64 17.37 -0.84
C ILE A 145 -9.24 17.18 -2.24
N ASN A 146 -8.44 16.87 -3.25
CA ASN A 146 -8.93 16.74 -4.64
C ASN A 146 -9.66 15.43 -4.93
N LYS A 147 -9.33 14.36 -4.20
CA LYS A 147 -9.92 13.02 -4.42
C LYS A 147 -10.48 12.49 -3.11
N LYS A 148 -11.75 12.09 -3.11
CA LYS A 148 -12.39 11.50 -1.93
C LYS A 148 -11.76 10.15 -1.59
N LEU A 149 -11.43 9.95 -0.32
CA LEU A 149 -11.10 8.63 0.21
C LEU A 149 -12.34 7.71 0.21
N PRO A 150 -12.15 6.37 0.15
CA PRO A 150 -13.24 5.43 0.08
C PRO A 150 -14.17 5.53 1.32
N GLY A 151 -15.47 5.51 1.06
CA GLY A 151 -16.51 5.42 2.10
C GLY A 151 -16.95 3.98 2.35
N GLY A 152 -17.80 3.77 3.35
CA GLY A 152 -18.44 2.47 3.60
C GLY A 152 -17.50 1.36 4.09
N LEU A 153 -16.29 1.71 4.54
CA LEU A 153 -15.36 0.74 5.11
C LEU A 153 -15.93 0.13 6.40
N PRO A 154 -15.75 -1.18 6.65
CA PRO A 154 -16.22 -1.80 7.88
C PRO A 154 -15.62 -1.14 9.12
N LYS A 155 -16.42 -1.06 10.19
CA LYS A 155 -16.00 -0.41 11.45
C LYS A 155 -14.96 -1.24 12.21
N LYS A 156 -14.96 -2.56 12.04
CA LYS A 156 -14.12 -3.53 12.75
C LYS A 156 -13.15 -4.23 11.80
N THR A 157 -12.02 -4.70 12.33
CA THR A 157 -11.07 -5.59 11.62
C THR A 157 -11.68 -6.97 11.44
N ALA A 158 -11.13 -7.79 10.55
CA ALA A 158 -11.61 -9.17 10.34
C ALA A 158 -11.53 -9.99 11.63
N ARG A 159 -10.40 -9.90 12.36
CA ARG A 159 -10.23 -10.58 13.66
C ARG A 159 -11.24 -10.13 14.71
N ALA A 160 -11.52 -8.83 14.81
CA ALA A 160 -12.52 -8.30 15.74
C ALA A 160 -13.98 -8.61 15.35
N LEU A 161 -14.25 -8.97 14.10
CA LEU A 161 -15.58 -9.39 13.64
C LEU A 161 -15.86 -10.86 13.98
N LEU A 162 -14.82 -11.68 13.97
CA LEU A 162 -14.87 -13.10 14.29
C LEU A 162 -14.58 -13.41 15.77
N ASP A 163 -14.25 -12.37 16.55
CA ASP A 163 -13.88 -12.48 17.97
C ASP A 163 -12.63 -13.36 18.21
N ILE A 164 -11.64 -13.27 17.30
CA ILE A 164 -10.40 -14.07 17.29
C ILE A 164 -9.16 -13.22 17.59
N GLU A 165 -9.32 -12.21 18.46
CA GLU A 165 -8.22 -11.31 18.83
C GLU A 165 -7.28 -11.92 19.88
N ASP A 166 -7.70 -12.97 20.58
CA ASP A 166 -6.85 -13.71 21.52
C ASP A 166 -5.80 -14.54 20.76
N LYS A 167 -4.55 -14.43 21.20
CA LYS A 167 -3.39 -15.16 20.67
C LYS A 167 -3.25 -16.57 21.26
N ASN A 168 -3.97 -16.87 22.34
CA ASN A 168 -3.85 -18.14 23.06
C ASN A 168 -4.66 -19.27 22.43
N TYR A 169 -5.51 -18.96 21.45
CA TYR A 169 -6.38 -19.94 20.80
C TYR A 169 -6.23 -19.83 19.28
N VAL A 170 -6.27 -20.99 18.62
CA VAL A 170 -6.26 -21.12 17.16
C VAL A 170 -7.68 -21.51 16.72
N PRO A 171 -8.47 -20.58 16.17
CA PRO A 171 -9.84 -20.85 15.75
C PRO A 171 -9.87 -21.71 14.49
N ILE A 172 -10.83 -22.63 14.42
CA ILE A 172 -11.10 -23.44 13.23
C ILE A 172 -12.53 -23.16 12.76
N ILE A 173 -12.65 -22.73 11.52
CA ILE A 173 -13.92 -22.47 10.84
C ILE A 173 -14.18 -23.60 9.85
N ARG A 174 -15.24 -24.40 10.08
CA ARG A 174 -15.63 -25.52 9.20
C ARG A 174 -17.13 -25.84 9.23
N PRO A 175 -17.77 -26.18 8.10
CA PRO A 175 -19.15 -26.63 8.09
C PRO A 175 -19.27 -28.00 8.80
N PRO A 176 -20.05 -28.10 9.89
CA PRO A 176 -20.09 -29.32 10.71
C PRO A 176 -20.66 -30.53 9.95
N GLU A 177 -21.63 -30.30 9.07
CA GLU A 177 -22.31 -31.36 8.30
C GLU A 177 -21.47 -31.89 7.12
N LYS A 178 -20.47 -31.14 6.68
CA LYS A 178 -19.68 -31.46 5.47
C LYS A 178 -18.22 -31.82 5.75
N THR A 179 -17.78 -31.75 7.01
CA THR A 179 -16.38 -31.98 7.37
C THR A 179 -16.20 -33.11 8.38
N SER A 180 -15.25 -33.99 8.10
CA SER A 180 -14.72 -35.04 8.98
C SER A 180 -13.30 -34.70 9.44
N ALA A 181 -12.68 -35.56 10.26
CA ALA A 181 -11.29 -35.40 10.67
C ALA A 181 -10.28 -35.46 9.50
N ASP A 182 -10.65 -36.16 8.42
CA ASP A 182 -9.79 -36.35 7.25
C ASP A 182 -10.00 -35.29 6.15
N THR A 183 -10.81 -34.26 6.43
CA THR A 183 -11.09 -33.20 5.47
C THR A 183 -9.89 -32.27 5.30
N GLU A 184 -9.66 -31.82 4.07
CA GLU A 184 -8.59 -30.88 3.76
C GLU A 184 -8.67 -29.61 4.62
N ALA A 185 -7.50 -29.20 5.12
CA ALA A 185 -7.35 -28.02 5.95
C ALA A 185 -6.44 -26.98 5.29
N VAL A 186 -6.86 -25.72 5.35
CA VAL A 186 -6.14 -24.56 4.82
C VAL A 186 -5.85 -23.58 5.94
N PHE A 187 -4.61 -23.10 5.99
CA PHE A 187 -4.21 -22.00 6.87
C PHE A 187 -4.55 -20.66 6.25
N TYR A 188 -5.26 -19.82 6.99
CA TYR A 188 -5.64 -18.49 6.57
C TYR A 188 -5.22 -17.48 7.64
N PHE A 189 -4.54 -16.40 7.26
CA PHE A 189 -3.99 -15.44 8.22
C PHE A 189 -4.80 -14.12 8.20
N PRO A 190 -5.84 -13.98 9.05
CA PRO A 190 -6.71 -12.80 9.02
C PRO A 190 -5.99 -11.56 9.53
N GLY A 191 -6.20 -10.43 8.86
CA GLY A 191 -5.67 -9.12 9.23
C GLY A 191 -4.34 -8.76 8.59
N CYS A 192 -3.94 -9.42 7.51
CA CYS A 192 -2.75 -9.06 6.72
C CYS A 192 -3.10 -8.14 5.53
N GLY A 193 -2.15 -7.30 5.12
CA GLY A 193 -2.23 -6.52 3.88
C GLY A 193 -3.49 -5.65 3.78
N SER A 194 -4.24 -5.80 2.69
CA SER A 194 -5.44 -5.00 2.39
C SER A 194 -6.58 -5.20 3.39
N GLU A 195 -6.64 -6.33 4.10
CA GLU A 195 -7.68 -6.60 5.10
C GLU A 195 -7.63 -5.63 6.28
N ARG A 196 -6.46 -5.03 6.52
CA ARG A 196 -6.29 -3.94 7.50
C ARG A 196 -7.19 -2.75 7.23
N LEU A 197 -7.67 -2.58 6.00
CA LEU A 197 -8.67 -1.59 5.60
C LEU A 197 -9.99 -2.24 5.19
N PHE A 198 -9.94 -3.32 4.40
CA PHE A 198 -11.09 -3.97 3.79
C PHE A 198 -11.38 -5.34 4.43
N SER A 199 -11.87 -5.36 5.68
CA SER A 199 -12.14 -6.61 6.40
C SER A 199 -13.23 -7.49 5.78
N GLN A 200 -14.12 -6.90 4.96
CA GLN A 200 -15.13 -7.64 4.21
C GLN A 200 -14.53 -8.60 3.18
N VAL A 201 -13.34 -8.29 2.63
CA VAL A 201 -12.68 -9.15 1.65
C VAL A 201 -12.26 -10.45 2.34
N GLY A 202 -11.60 -10.36 3.49
CA GLY A 202 -11.20 -11.55 4.24
C GLY A 202 -12.36 -12.37 4.79
N LEU A 203 -13.47 -11.72 5.18
CA LEU A 203 -14.70 -12.42 5.56
C LEU A 203 -15.34 -13.16 4.39
N ALA A 204 -15.39 -12.54 3.20
CA ALA A 204 -15.91 -13.19 2.01
C ALA A 204 -15.07 -14.41 1.62
N THR A 205 -13.74 -14.31 1.72
CA THR A 205 -12.85 -15.45 1.45
C THR A 205 -13.09 -16.59 2.43
N GLN A 206 -13.25 -16.32 3.73
CA GLN A 206 -13.57 -17.35 4.72
C GLN A 206 -14.95 -17.98 4.48
N ALA A 207 -15.95 -17.18 4.09
CA ALA A 207 -17.26 -17.72 3.72
C ALA A 207 -17.17 -18.62 2.47
N MET A 208 -16.36 -18.27 1.47
CA MET A 208 -16.12 -19.13 0.32
C MET A 208 -15.47 -20.46 0.71
N LEU A 209 -14.47 -20.45 1.58
CA LEU A 209 -13.82 -21.68 2.08
C LEU A 209 -14.81 -22.56 2.86
N TRP A 210 -15.65 -21.94 3.68
CA TRP A 210 -16.75 -22.64 4.37
C TRP A 210 -17.71 -23.29 3.38
N HIS A 211 -18.19 -22.56 2.36
CA HIS A 211 -19.11 -23.11 1.37
C HIS A 211 -18.48 -24.21 0.51
N ALA A 212 -17.16 -24.15 0.29
CA ALA A 212 -16.39 -25.19 -0.38
C ALA A 212 -16.20 -26.47 0.47
N GLY A 213 -16.55 -26.45 1.76
CA GLY A 213 -16.42 -27.62 2.62
C GLY A 213 -15.01 -27.82 3.19
N VAL A 214 -14.15 -26.81 3.14
CA VAL A 214 -12.76 -26.89 3.59
C VAL A 214 -12.64 -26.45 5.06
N GLN A 215 -11.77 -27.11 5.83
CA GLN A 215 -11.46 -26.66 7.20
C GLN A 215 -10.49 -25.48 7.15
N THR A 216 -10.86 -24.34 7.73
CA THR A 216 -10.00 -23.15 7.75
C THR A 216 -9.42 -22.93 9.14
N VAL A 217 -8.10 -22.96 9.26
CA VAL A 217 -7.35 -22.69 10.50
C VAL A 217 -6.84 -21.26 10.47
N LEU A 218 -7.12 -20.46 11.51
CA LEU A 218 -6.90 -19.00 11.57
C LEU A 218 -5.76 -18.54 12.49
#